data_AF-A0A397A0Q1-F1
#
_entry.id   AF-A0A397A0Q1-F1
#
_cell.length_a   1.000
_cell.length_b   1.000
_cell.length_c   1.000
_cell.angle_alpha   90.00
_cell.angle_beta   90.00
_cell.angle_gamma   90.00
#
_symmetry.space_group_name_H-M   'P 1'
#
loop_
_entity.id
_entity.type
_entity.pdbx_description
1 polymer ?
#
loop_
_entity_poly.entity_id
_entity_poly.type
_entity_poly.pdbx_seq_one_letter_code
_entity_poly.pdbx_strand_id
1 'polypeptide(L)'
;DFVGSNNVPLLVPSGQFGTRLQGGKDAASARYIFTHLQPYTRLIFPAADEALLEYVHDDGVPVEPVYFVPILPMLLVNGADGIGTGWSTSVPSHHPIQVIDWLLARLMQPRDEWRGGNELEPWVKGFQGRVTSKPNGFGTEGVVQVVHDKKKSWTLAISELPVGKWIDDYKMFLWSLVAAKKVQTFTEHHTDRTVHFEVVVPKDDSDDDDLAAGIDWTKWFKLESNLNTTNMHAFDGTNTLQKYQSSADILDAFYPVRLALYHRRKEYLVEESTRDLRRLTNRARFVQAMASHDSPLRVLWSSRPSKAQVVALLQAEGFDSSQSFAKNHHDHDDADGDGDGIQGYNYLLKTSFLQFTDENTTKFLAEVEAKRQELSRLEATSAVEMWRGELEALKAALLSADPQYHSK
;
A
#
# COMPACT_ATOMS: atom_id res chain seq x y z
N ASP A 1 0.26 -10.89 -11.32
CA ASP A 1 0.56 -9.49 -11.74
C ASP A 1 0.53 -9.35 -13.27
N PHE A 2 -0.39 -10.06 -13.95
CA PHE A 2 -0.54 -9.97 -15.39
C PHE A 2 -1.32 -8.71 -15.79
N VAL A 3 -1.22 -8.30 -17.06
CA VAL A 3 -1.90 -7.12 -17.61
C VAL A 3 -3.41 -7.23 -17.39
N GLY A 4 -4.02 -6.22 -16.76
CA GLY A 4 -5.44 -6.21 -16.41
C GLY A 4 -5.78 -6.81 -15.04
N SER A 5 -4.77 -7.14 -14.22
CA SER A 5 -4.94 -7.51 -12.81
C SER A 5 -4.66 -6.31 -11.88
N ASN A 6 -3.69 -6.42 -10.97
CA ASN A 6 -3.34 -5.36 -10.03
C ASN A 6 -2.24 -4.46 -10.57
N ASN A 7 -2.44 -3.14 -10.52
CA ASN A 7 -1.40 -2.15 -10.82
C ASN A 7 -0.27 -2.20 -9.80
N VAL A 8 -0.62 -2.33 -8.51
CA VAL A 8 0.31 -2.45 -7.38
C VAL A 8 -0.08 -3.68 -6.57
N PRO A 9 0.40 -4.89 -6.92
CA PRO A 9 0.10 -6.09 -6.16
C PRO A 9 0.70 -5.98 -4.75
N LEU A 10 -0.04 -6.32 -3.69
CA LEU A 10 0.48 -6.26 -2.31
C LEU A 10 1.28 -7.51 -1.92
N LEU A 11 1.20 -8.56 -2.75
CA LEU A 11 1.76 -9.87 -2.52
C LEU A 11 2.64 -10.28 -3.69
N VAL A 12 3.74 -10.97 -3.40
CA VAL A 12 4.64 -11.53 -4.41
C VAL A 12 4.03 -12.83 -4.94
N PRO A 13 3.80 -12.96 -6.26
CA PRO A 13 3.32 -14.21 -6.85
C PRO A 13 4.50 -15.18 -7.09
N SER A 14 4.93 -15.92 -6.05
CA SER A 14 6.02 -16.89 -6.18
C SER A 14 5.48 -18.26 -6.65
N GLY A 15 5.45 -18.45 -7.97
CA GLY A 15 4.88 -19.62 -8.63
C GLY A 15 3.87 -19.22 -9.70
N GLN A 16 3.04 -20.16 -10.15
CA GLN A 16 2.03 -19.90 -11.17
C GLN A 16 0.73 -19.36 -10.54
N PHE A 17 0.61 -18.04 -10.43
CA PHE A 17 -0.60 -17.33 -9.94
C PHE A 17 -1.61 -17.02 -11.05
N GLY A 18 -1.44 -17.68 -12.20
CA GLY A 18 -2.25 -17.49 -13.38
C GLY A 18 -1.76 -16.32 -14.22
N THR A 19 -2.19 -16.29 -15.47
CA THR A 19 -1.67 -15.41 -16.51
C THR A 19 -2.80 -14.74 -17.27
N ARG A 20 -2.43 -13.83 -18.17
CA ARG A 20 -3.36 -13.22 -19.13
C ARG A 20 -3.93 -14.22 -20.14
N LEU A 21 -3.41 -15.45 -20.23
CA LEU A 21 -3.93 -16.48 -21.13
C LEU A 21 -5.41 -16.78 -20.81
N GLN A 22 -5.73 -16.91 -19.52
CA GLN A 22 -7.07 -17.26 -19.03
C GLN A 22 -7.58 -16.30 -17.94
N GLY A 23 -6.99 -15.12 -17.81
CA GLY A 23 -7.38 -14.13 -16.80
C GLY A 23 -7.19 -14.64 -15.37
N GLY A 24 -6.14 -15.42 -15.12
CA GLY A 24 -5.83 -15.99 -13.81
C GLY A 24 -6.44 -17.36 -13.51
N LYS A 25 -7.33 -17.89 -14.36
CA LYS A 25 -7.95 -19.22 -14.16
C LYS A 25 -6.97 -20.38 -14.30
N ASP A 26 -5.83 -20.13 -14.93
CA ASP A 26 -4.70 -21.03 -15.09
C ASP A 26 -3.74 -21.01 -13.87
N ALA A 27 -4.15 -20.44 -12.75
CA ALA A 27 -3.41 -20.51 -11.49
C ALA A 27 -3.23 -21.96 -11.03
N ALA A 28 -2.03 -22.29 -10.56
CA ALA A 28 -1.75 -23.57 -9.96
C ALA A 28 -2.47 -23.71 -8.60
N SER A 29 -2.60 -24.95 -8.13
CA SER A 29 -3.20 -25.23 -6.82
C SER A 29 -2.47 -24.47 -5.71
N ALA A 30 -3.21 -23.89 -4.77
CA ALA A 30 -2.70 -23.12 -3.64
C ALA A 30 -1.58 -23.82 -2.84
N ARG A 31 -1.57 -25.16 -2.84
CA ARG A 31 -0.55 -25.98 -2.16
C ARG A 31 0.83 -25.99 -2.85
N TYR A 32 0.94 -25.50 -4.08
CA TYR A 32 2.18 -25.52 -4.88
C TYR A 32 2.71 -24.11 -5.21
N ILE A 33 2.08 -23.07 -4.66
CA ILE A 33 2.45 -21.68 -4.89
C ILE A 33 2.68 -20.99 -3.56
N PHE A 34 3.55 -19.98 -3.56
CA PHE A 34 3.99 -19.29 -2.35
C PHE A 34 3.82 -17.79 -2.51
N THR A 35 3.65 -17.11 -1.38
CA THR A 35 3.58 -15.66 -1.38
C THR A 35 4.19 -15.06 -0.11
N HIS A 36 4.54 -13.80 -0.20
CA HIS A 36 4.97 -12.95 0.90
C HIS A 36 4.66 -11.49 0.53
N LEU A 37 4.76 -10.58 1.50
CA LEU A 37 4.51 -9.16 1.26
C LEU A 37 5.51 -8.60 0.25
N GLN A 38 5.01 -7.78 -0.67
CA GLN A 38 5.88 -6.96 -1.52
C GLN A 38 6.65 -5.95 -0.66
N PRO A 39 7.90 -5.58 -1.02
CA PRO A 39 8.71 -4.65 -0.21
C PRO A 39 8.03 -3.31 0.07
N TYR A 40 7.24 -2.79 -0.89
CA TYR A 40 6.50 -1.54 -0.73
C TYR A 40 5.19 -1.68 0.06
N THR A 41 4.73 -2.89 0.38
CA THR A 41 3.45 -3.09 1.10
C THR A 41 3.47 -2.43 2.47
N ARG A 42 4.60 -2.48 3.18
CA ARG A 42 4.77 -1.79 4.47
C ARG A 42 4.96 -0.28 4.36
N LEU A 43 5.26 0.22 3.17
CA LEU A 43 5.18 1.65 2.88
C LEU A 43 3.73 2.09 2.68
N ILE A 44 2.91 1.24 2.03
CA ILE A 44 1.48 1.49 1.83
C ILE A 44 0.69 1.36 3.15
N PHE A 45 1.05 0.38 3.98
CA PHE A 45 0.43 0.09 5.28
C PHE A 45 1.49 0.14 6.40
N PRO A 46 1.83 1.34 6.90
CA PRO A 46 2.86 1.49 7.92
C PRO A 46 2.47 0.81 9.23
N ALA A 47 3.40 0.06 9.82
CA ALA A 47 3.15 -0.66 11.09
C ALA A 47 2.77 0.28 12.25
N ALA A 48 3.21 1.55 12.19
CA ALA A 48 2.84 2.57 13.16
C ALA A 48 1.34 2.89 13.20
N ASP A 49 0.56 2.52 12.17
CA ASP A 49 -0.90 2.65 12.22
C ASP A 49 -1.58 1.51 12.97
N GLU A 50 -0.96 0.34 13.07
CA GLU A 50 -1.66 -0.89 13.47
C GLU A 50 -2.28 -0.75 14.86
N ALA A 51 -1.59 -0.10 15.80
CA ALA A 51 -2.10 0.13 17.16
C ALA A 51 -3.30 1.10 17.24
N LEU A 52 -3.60 1.81 16.15
CA LEU A 52 -4.63 2.85 16.08
C LEU A 52 -5.90 2.38 15.35
N LEU A 53 -5.83 1.21 14.71
CA LEU A 53 -6.94 0.61 13.99
C LEU A 53 -7.93 -0.04 14.96
N GLU A 54 -9.19 -0.13 14.54
CA GLU A 54 -10.24 -0.81 15.28
C GLU A 54 -10.30 -2.28 14.85
N TYR A 55 -9.97 -3.20 15.78
CA TYR A 55 -9.95 -4.64 15.55
C TYR A 55 -11.27 -5.30 15.88
N VAL A 56 -11.76 -6.12 14.95
CA VAL A 56 -12.90 -6.99 15.19
C VAL A 56 -12.48 -8.13 16.10
N HIS A 57 -13.39 -8.59 16.97
CA HIS A 57 -13.17 -9.74 17.83
C HIS A 57 -14.07 -10.89 17.37
N ASP A 58 -13.47 -12.04 17.11
CA ASP A 58 -14.16 -13.29 16.79
C ASP A 58 -13.81 -14.33 17.85
N ASP A 59 -14.82 -14.94 18.48
CA ASP A 59 -14.68 -15.83 19.64
C ASP A 59 -13.76 -15.28 20.77
N GLY A 60 -13.78 -13.96 20.98
CA GLY A 60 -12.99 -13.27 22.00
C GLY A 60 -11.52 -13.04 21.62
N VAL A 61 -11.13 -13.39 20.39
CA VAL A 61 -9.78 -13.17 19.84
C VAL A 61 -9.82 -12.01 18.83
N PRO A 62 -8.91 -11.03 18.92
CA PRO A 62 -8.81 -9.99 17.90
C PRO A 62 -8.35 -10.60 16.56
N VAL A 63 -9.07 -10.27 15.48
CA VAL A 63 -8.79 -10.75 14.10
C VAL A 63 -8.28 -9.60 13.22
N GLU A 64 -8.82 -9.37 12.03
CA GLU A 64 -8.51 -8.20 11.21
C GLU A 64 -9.16 -6.90 11.75
N PRO A 65 -8.61 -5.72 11.40
CA PRO A 65 -9.32 -4.47 11.61
C PRO A 65 -10.54 -4.37 10.70
N VAL A 66 -11.52 -3.56 11.10
CA VAL A 66 -12.71 -3.25 10.27
C VAL A 66 -12.28 -2.78 8.88
N TYR A 67 -11.22 -1.99 8.80
CA TYR A 67 -10.48 -1.70 7.59
C TYR A 67 -9.06 -1.23 7.91
N PHE A 68 -8.14 -1.45 6.97
CA PHE A 68 -6.86 -0.74 6.97
C PHE A 68 -7.03 0.64 6.33
N VAL A 69 -6.19 1.59 6.75
CA VAL A 69 -6.14 2.94 6.17
C VAL A 69 -4.78 3.11 5.47
N PRO A 70 -4.61 2.68 4.21
CA PRO A 70 -3.34 2.83 3.49
C PRO A 70 -2.95 4.31 3.33
N ILE A 71 -1.68 4.62 3.00
CA ILE A 71 -1.26 6.01 2.78
C ILE A 71 -1.81 6.64 1.49
N LEU A 72 -2.37 5.83 0.58
CA LEU A 72 -3.03 6.23 -0.65
C LEU A 72 -4.29 5.38 -0.91
N PRO A 73 -5.32 5.88 -1.64
CA PRO A 73 -6.57 5.15 -1.83
C PRO A 73 -6.36 3.95 -2.76
N MET A 74 -6.14 2.76 -2.18
CA MET A 74 -5.91 1.53 -2.94
C MET A 74 -7.08 1.15 -3.86
N LEU A 75 -8.30 1.59 -3.53
CA LEU A 75 -9.48 1.49 -4.38
C LEU A 75 -9.27 2.13 -5.76
N LEU A 76 -8.56 3.26 -5.85
CA LEU A 76 -8.21 3.89 -7.13
C LEU A 76 -6.99 3.26 -7.78
N VAL A 77 -6.05 2.74 -6.99
CA VAL A 77 -4.80 2.16 -7.51
C VAL A 77 -5.04 0.83 -8.21
N ASN A 78 -5.69 -0.12 -7.54
CA ASN A 78 -5.95 -1.46 -8.08
C ASN A 78 -7.35 -1.62 -8.65
N GLY A 79 -8.22 -0.61 -8.53
CA GLY A 79 -9.62 -0.73 -8.91
C GLY A 79 -10.41 -1.63 -7.95
N ALA A 80 -11.67 -1.86 -8.29
CA ALA A 80 -12.52 -2.84 -7.62
C ALA A 80 -13.68 -3.27 -8.53
N ASP A 81 -13.94 -4.56 -8.59
CA ASP A 81 -15.13 -5.13 -9.21
C ASP A 81 -15.84 -6.04 -8.22
N GLY A 82 -17.15 -5.88 -8.06
CA GLY A 82 -17.91 -6.65 -7.08
C GLY A 82 -19.40 -6.66 -7.35
N ILE A 83 -20.06 -7.76 -7.02
CA ILE A 83 -21.51 -7.94 -7.15
C ILE A 83 -22.06 -8.37 -5.80
N GLY A 84 -22.97 -7.57 -5.26
CA GLY A 84 -23.72 -7.86 -4.05
C GLY A 84 -25.21 -8.02 -4.32
N THR A 85 -26.01 -8.11 -3.25
CA THR A 85 -27.46 -8.12 -3.37
C THR A 85 -27.97 -6.69 -3.51
N GLY A 86 -28.46 -6.31 -4.69
CA GLY A 86 -29.01 -4.97 -4.95
C GLY A 86 -28.01 -3.92 -5.44
N TRP A 87 -26.70 -4.19 -5.34
CA TRP A 87 -25.65 -3.29 -5.81
C TRP A 87 -24.54 -4.05 -6.54
N SER A 88 -23.86 -3.34 -7.42
CA SER A 88 -22.58 -3.75 -7.98
C SER A 88 -21.62 -2.56 -8.01
N THR A 89 -20.34 -2.85 -8.06
CA THR A 89 -19.30 -1.84 -8.18
C THR A 89 -18.35 -2.21 -9.31
N SER A 90 -17.94 -1.20 -10.07
CA SER A 90 -16.85 -1.27 -11.03
C SER A 90 -16.10 0.06 -10.96
N VAL A 91 -14.90 0.01 -10.39
CA VAL A 91 -13.99 1.13 -10.21
C VAL A 91 -12.73 0.81 -11.01
N PRO A 92 -12.38 1.59 -12.04
CA PRO A 92 -11.17 1.33 -12.81
C PRO A 92 -9.92 1.60 -11.98
N SER A 93 -8.84 0.89 -12.32
CA SER A 93 -7.52 1.11 -11.76
C SER A 93 -6.86 2.34 -12.40
N HIS A 94 -6.00 3.02 -11.65
CA HIS A 94 -5.30 4.23 -12.10
C HIS A 94 -3.80 4.14 -11.80
N HIS A 95 -3.03 5.00 -12.45
CA HIS A 95 -1.58 5.03 -12.31
C HIS A 95 -1.19 5.45 -10.88
N PRO A 96 -0.48 4.62 -10.10
CA PRO A 96 -0.24 4.90 -8.68
C PRO A 96 0.54 6.21 -8.45
N ILE A 97 1.48 6.54 -9.34
CA ILE A 97 2.22 7.81 -9.24
C ILE A 97 1.29 9.02 -9.46
N GLN A 98 0.30 8.92 -10.33
CA GLN A 98 -0.65 10.01 -10.55
C GLN A 98 -1.60 10.17 -9.35
N VAL A 99 -2.02 9.06 -8.73
CA VAL A 99 -2.78 9.08 -7.47
C VAL A 99 -1.97 9.74 -6.35
N ILE A 100 -0.67 9.42 -6.23
CA ILE A 100 0.23 10.07 -5.26
C ILE A 100 0.35 11.56 -5.56
N ASP A 101 0.54 11.95 -6.82
CA ASP A 101 0.66 13.35 -7.22
C ASP A 101 -0.62 14.15 -6.93
N TRP A 102 -1.79 13.54 -7.13
CA TRP A 102 -3.08 14.14 -6.72
C TRP A 102 -3.19 14.34 -5.22
N LEU A 103 -2.78 13.36 -4.41
CA LEU A 103 -2.76 13.48 -2.95
C LEU A 103 -1.79 14.55 -2.48
N LEU A 104 -0.58 14.60 -3.05
CA LEU A 104 0.42 15.63 -2.74
C LEU A 104 -0.11 17.02 -3.07
N ALA A 105 -0.76 17.19 -4.23
CA ALA A 105 -1.42 18.44 -4.59
C ALA A 105 -2.54 18.79 -3.60
N ARG A 106 -3.37 17.81 -3.19
CA ARG A 106 -4.45 17.99 -2.21
C ARG A 106 -3.94 18.36 -0.82
N LEU A 107 -2.76 17.88 -0.42
CA LEU A 107 -2.10 18.25 0.83
C LEU A 107 -1.56 19.69 0.81
N MET A 108 -1.22 20.22 -0.36
CA MET A 108 -0.66 21.57 -0.51
C MET A 108 -1.73 22.66 -0.75
N GLN A 109 -2.96 22.29 -1.11
CA GLN A 109 -4.01 23.22 -1.50
C GLN A 109 -5.32 23.00 -0.72
N PRO A 110 -6.04 24.07 -0.33
CA PRO A 110 -7.40 23.97 0.18
C PRO A 110 -8.32 23.25 -0.83
N ARG A 111 -9.39 22.61 -0.32
CA ARG A 111 -10.32 21.82 -1.15
C ARG A 111 -10.88 22.62 -2.33
N ASP A 112 -11.25 23.87 -2.09
CA ASP A 112 -11.91 24.72 -3.08
C ASP A 112 -10.97 25.22 -4.18
N GLU A 113 -9.65 25.14 -3.94
CA GLU A 113 -8.59 25.49 -4.88
C GLU A 113 -8.03 24.25 -5.61
N TRP A 114 -8.12 23.07 -4.99
CA TRP A 114 -7.79 21.80 -5.60
C TRP A 114 -8.85 21.41 -6.65
N ARG A 115 -8.55 21.67 -7.92
CA ARG A 115 -9.45 21.28 -9.04
C ARG A 115 -9.16 19.88 -9.58
N GLY A 116 -8.72 18.94 -8.74
CA GLY A 116 -8.49 17.56 -9.16
C GLY A 116 -7.45 17.36 -10.26
N GLY A 117 -6.74 18.38 -10.76
CA GLY A 117 -6.05 18.24 -12.05
C GLY A 117 -7.01 17.83 -13.19
N ASN A 118 -6.46 17.45 -14.35
CA ASN A 118 -7.25 16.79 -15.39
C ASN A 118 -7.77 15.45 -14.86
N GLU A 119 -8.98 15.01 -15.25
CA GLU A 119 -9.60 13.73 -14.86
C GLU A 119 -8.57 12.58 -14.85
N LEU A 120 -8.55 11.79 -13.76
CA LEU A 120 -7.61 10.69 -13.60
C LEU A 120 -7.97 9.61 -14.63
N GLU A 121 -7.21 9.54 -15.72
CA GLU A 121 -7.44 8.53 -16.75
C GLU A 121 -7.15 7.13 -16.18
N PRO A 122 -8.03 6.14 -16.42
CA PRO A 122 -7.76 4.75 -16.09
C PRO A 122 -6.43 4.30 -16.70
N TRP A 123 -5.69 3.52 -15.92
CA TRP A 123 -4.41 2.98 -16.33
C TRP A 123 -4.27 1.56 -15.83
N VAL A 124 -3.69 0.72 -16.67
CA VAL A 124 -3.48 -0.70 -16.41
C VAL A 124 -2.02 -1.01 -16.66
N LYS A 125 -1.34 -1.52 -15.65
CA LYS A 125 0.08 -1.84 -15.72
C LYS A 125 0.38 -2.84 -16.83
N GLY A 126 1.29 -2.46 -17.73
CA GLY A 126 1.76 -3.27 -18.85
C GLY A 126 0.83 -3.35 -20.04
N PHE A 127 -0.30 -2.63 -20.02
CA PHE A 127 -1.16 -2.50 -21.19
C PHE A 127 -0.51 -1.60 -22.23
N GLN A 128 -0.38 -2.10 -23.46
CA GLN A 128 0.26 -1.38 -24.57
C GLN A 128 -0.73 -0.72 -25.52
N GLY A 129 -2.03 -0.94 -25.29
CA GLY A 129 -3.09 -0.37 -26.10
C GLY A 129 -3.41 1.07 -25.71
N ARG A 130 -4.48 1.60 -26.28
CA ARG A 130 -4.89 2.98 -26.05
C ARG A 130 -6.06 3.04 -25.09
N VAL A 131 -6.00 3.94 -24.10
CA VAL A 131 -7.17 4.33 -23.31
C VAL A 131 -7.82 5.51 -24.00
N THR A 132 -9.12 5.42 -24.30
CA THR A 132 -9.89 6.48 -24.97
C THR A 132 -11.03 6.96 -24.10
N SER A 133 -11.23 8.29 -24.05
CA SER A 133 -12.37 8.88 -23.35
C SER A 133 -13.66 8.64 -24.14
N LYS A 134 -14.73 8.26 -23.44
CA LYS A 134 -16.07 8.01 -23.97
C LYS A 134 -17.08 8.86 -23.19
N PRO A 135 -18.30 9.14 -23.74
CA PRO A 135 -19.29 9.98 -23.05
C PRO A 135 -19.66 9.54 -21.63
N ASN A 136 -19.60 8.23 -21.35
CA ASN A 136 -19.98 7.62 -20.07
C ASN A 136 -18.81 6.88 -19.39
N GLY A 137 -17.58 7.38 -19.56
CA GLY A 137 -16.37 6.81 -18.94
C GLY A 137 -15.25 6.61 -19.94
N PHE A 138 -14.61 5.45 -19.91
CA PHE A 138 -13.43 5.20 -20.74
C PHE A 138 -13.59 3.93 -21.56
N GLY A 139 -12.72 3.74 -22.53
CA GLY A 139 -12.56 2.50 -23.27
C GLY A 139 -11.10 2.14 -23.40
N THR A 140 -10.85 0.87 -23.65
CA THR A 140 -9.51 0.38 -23.99
C THR A 140 -9.54 -0.21 -25.38
N GLU A 141 -8.58 0.19 -26.21
CA GLU A 141 -8.41 -0.26 -27.57
C GLU A 141 -7.14 -1.12 -27.65
N GLY A 142 -7.27 -2.32 -28.21
CA GLY A 142 -6.13 -3.17 -28.53
C GLY A 142 -5.31 -2.61 -29.69
N VAL A 143 -4.21 -3.29 -30.02
CA VAL A 143 -3.32 -2.86 -31.11
C VAL A 143 -3.42 -3.85 -32.26
N VAL A 144 -3.79 -3.34 -33.44
CA VAL A 144 -3.81 -4.08 -34.70
C VAL A 144 -3.13 -3.27 -35.80
N GLN A 145 -2.29 -3.93 -36.59
CA GLN A 145 -1.55 -3.32 -37.70
C GLN A 145 -1.56 -4.23 -38.92
N VAL A 146 -1.67 -3.64 -40.12
CA VAL A 146 -1.52 -4.39 -41.38
C VAL A 146 -0.02 -4.59 -41.63
N VAL A 147 0.43 -5.85 -41.61
CA VAL A 147 1.84 -6.23 -41.82
C VAL A 147 2.13 -6.45 -43.30
N HIS A 148 1.24 -7.15 -43.99
CA HIS A 148 1.34 -7.38 -45.43
C HIS A 148 0.01 -7.10 -46.11
N ASP A 149 0.10 -6.39 -47.23
CA ASP A 149 -1.01 -6.18 -48.15
C ASP A 149 -0.72 -6.90 -49.47
N LYS A 150 -1.27 -8.10 -49.64
CA LYS A 150 -1.11 -8.90 -50.86
C LYS A 150 -2.34 -8.74 -51.75
N LYS A 151 -2.20 -9.11 -53.01
CA LYS A 151 -3.29 -8.98 -54.02
C LYS A 151 -4.59 -9.69 -53.62
N LYS A 152 -4.52 -10.79 -52.85
CA LYS A 152 -5.67 -11.62 -52.46
C LYS A 152 -5.97 -11.66 -50.96
N SER A 153 -5.16 -11.00 -50.14
CA SER A 153 -5.30 -11.06 -48.67
C SER A 153 -4.53 -9.96 -47.95
N TRP A 154 -5.01 -9.59 -46.78
CA TRP A 154 -4.29 -8.83 -45.78
C TRP A 154 -3.73 -9.76 -44.71
N THR A 155 -2.51 -9.50 -44.26
CA THR A 155 -1.93 -10.08 -43.06
C THR A 155 -1.88 -9.01 -41.97
N LEU A 156 -2.58 -9.23 -40.87
CA LEU A 156 -2.66 -8.30 -39.74
C LEU A 156 -1.97 -8.85 -38.51
N ALA A 157 -1.20 -8.04 -37.80
CA ALA A 157 -0.66 -8.39 -36.49
C ALA A 157 -1.53 -7.75 -35.40
N ILE A 158 -2.05 -8.57 -34.49
CA ILE A 158 -2.73 -8.14 -33.27
C ILE A 158 -1.75 -8.33 -32.12
N SER A 159 -1.18 -7.23 -31.63
CA SER A 159 -0.12 -7.26 -30.60
C SER A 159 -0.62 -6.91 -29.19
N GLU A 160 -1.88 -6.47 -29.05
CA GLU A 160 -2.48 -6.22 -27.74
C GLU A 160 -4.00 -6.41 -27.80
N LEU A 161 -4.56 -6.96 -26.73
CA LEU A 161 -6.02 -7.11 -26.55
C LEU A 161 -6.54 -6.06 -25.56
N PRO A 162 -7.78 -5.58 -25.72
CA PRO A 162 -8.43 -4.73 -24.72
C PRO A 162 -8.41 -5.34 -23.32
N VAL A 163 -8.38 -4.48 -22.31
CA VAL A 163 -8.42 -4.92 -20.91
C VAL A 163 -9.70 -5.71 -20.66
N GLY A 164 -9.56 -6.84 -19.96
CA GLY A 164 -10.63 -7.79 -19.67
C GLY A 164 -10.87 -8.84 -20.76
N LYS A 165 -10.13 -8.81 -21.88
CA LYS A 165 -10.14 -9.89 -22.88
C LYS A 165 -8.91 -10.77 -22.76
N TRP A 166 -9.16 -12.07 -22.63
CA TRP A 166 -8.12 -13.08 -22.44
C TRP A 166 -7.81 -13.81 -23.75
N ILE A 167 -6.62 -14.39 -23.83
CA ILE A 167 -6.07 -14.97 -25.06
C ILE A 167 -6.92 -16.15 -25.52
N ASP A 168 -7.27 -17.06 -24.61
CA ASP A 168 -8.04 -18.27 -24.97
C ASP A 168 -9.45 -17.92 -25.46
N ASP A 169 -10.13 -16.99 -24.79
CA ASP A 169 -11.46 -16.52 -25.22
C ASP A 169 -11.39 -15.84 -26.59
N TYR A 170 -10.34 -15.05 -26.84
CA TYR A 170 -10.14 -14.37 -28.11
C TYR A 170 -9.75 -15.33 -29.25
N LYS A 171 -8.97 -16.37 -28.94
CA LYS A 171 -8.64 -17.46 -29.86
C LYS A 171 -9.89 -18.20 -30.32
N MET A 172 -10.82 -18.51 -29.40
CA MET A 172 -12.11 -19.10 -29.76
C MET A 172 -12.92 -18.18 -30.69
N PHE A 173 -12.85 -16.86 -30.48
CA PHE A 173 -13.46 -15.88 -31.39
C PHE A 173 -12.81 -15.91 -32.79
N LEU A 174 -11.48 -15.94 -32.91
CA LEU A 174 -10.81 -16.05 -34.22
C LEU A 174 -11.17 -17.35 -34.94
N TRP A 175 -11.25 -18.48 -34.23
CA TRP A 175 -11.73 -19.74 -34.82
C TRP A 175 -13.15 -19.64 -35.37
N SER A 176 -14.04 -18.90 -34.71
CA SER A 176 -15.39 -18.66 -35.22
C SER A 176 -15.38 -17.88 -36.55
N LEU A 177 -14.43 -16.97 -36.74
CA LEU A 177 -14.26 -16.22 -37.99
C LEU A 177 -13.70 -17.10 -39.11
N VAL A 178 -12.80 -18.03 -38.77
CA VAL A 178 -12.30 -19.05 -39.71
C VAL A 178 -13.43 -19.97 -40.17
N ALA A 179 -14.26 -20.46 -39.25
CA ALA A 179 -15.43 -21.27 -39.57
C ALA A 179 -16.44 -20.52 -40.47
N ALA A 180 -16.57 -19.20 -40.26
CA ALA A 180 -17.39 -18.32 -41.08
C ALA A 180 -16.72 -17.88 -42.41
N LYS A 181 -15.52 -18.38 -42.73
CA LYS A 181 -14.70 -18.02 -43.92
C LYS A 181 -14.36 -16.53 -44.05
N LYS A 182 -14.46 -15.77 -42.95
CA LYS A 182 -14.05 -14.35 -42.89
C LYS A 182 -12.55 -14.18 -42.64
N VAL A 183 -11.92 -15.20 -42.07
CA VAL A 183 -10.47 -15.32 -41.86
C VAL A 183 -10.02 -16.60 -42.56
N GLN A 184 -8.89 -16.57 -43.27
CA GLN A 184 -8.32 -17.77 -43.90
C GLN A 184 -7.63 -18.64 -42.85
N THR A 185 -6.76 -18.04 -42.04
CA THR A 185 -5.99 -18.71 -40.99
C THR A 185 -5.43 -17.68 -40.02
N PHE A 186 -4.97 -18.12 -38.85
CA PHE A 186 -4.14 -17.32 -37.96
C PHE A 186 -3.02 -18.14 -37.30
N THR A 187 -1.94 -17.48 -36.90
CA THR A 187 -0.87 -18.07 -36.07
C THR A 187 -0.70 -17.29 -34.76
N GLU A 188 -0.14 -17.97 -33.76
CA GLU A 188 -0.02 -17.48 -32.37
C GLU A 188 1.46 -17.45 -31.96
N HIS A 189 1.92 -16.29 -31.50
CA HIS A 189 3.31 -16.07 -31.06
C HIS A 189 3.35 -15.40 -29.67
N HIS A 190 2.51 -15.89 -28.76
CA HIS A 190 2.35 -15.30 -27.42
C HIS A 190 3.54 -15.59 -26.51
N THR A 191 3.72 -14.76 -25.50
CA THR A 191 4.51 -15.08 -24.30
C THR A 191 3.58 -15.15 -23.08
N ASP A 192 4.13 -15.42 -21.90
CA ASP A 192 3.40 -15.33 -20.64
C ASP A 192 2.88 -13.91 -20.34
N ARG A 193 3.48 -12.87 -20.93
CA ARG A 193 3.15 -11.45 -20.68
C ARG A 193 2.57 -10.71 -21.89
N THR A 194 2.88 -11.13 -23.11
CA THR A 194 2.53 -10.42 -24.35
C THR A 194 1.63 -11.24 -25.26
N VAL A 195 0.78 -10.54 -26.04
CA VAL A 195 -0.05 -11.14 -27.08
C VAL A 195 0.53 -10.87 -28.46
N HIS A 196 0.38 -11.84 -29.34
CA HIS A 196 0.71 -11.68 -30.75
C HIS A 196 -0.06 -12.71 -31.59
N PHE A 197 -1.02 -12.25 -32.38
CA PHE A 197 -1.69 -13.06 -33.41
C PHE A 197 -1.33 -12.53 -34.80
N GLU A 198 -1.05 -13.43 -35.73
CA GLU A 198 -0.94 -13.11 -37.15
C GLU A 198 -2.21 -13.56 -37.90
N VAL A 199 -3.02 -12.56 -38.23
CA VAL A 199 -4.30 -12.44 -38.94
C VAL A 199 -4.33 -12.58 -40.47
N VAL A 200 -4.59 -13.71 -41.12
CA VAL A 200 -4.75 -13.72 -42.61
C VAL A 200 -6.22 -13.56 -43.01
N VAL A 201 -6.58 -12.38 -43.53
CA VAL A 201 -7.93 -12.04 -43.99
C VAL A 201 -7.96 -12.03 -45.52
N PRO A 202 -8.88 -12.77 -46.18
CA PRO A 202 -9.03 -12.73 -47.63
C PRO A 202 -9.52 -11.34 -48.08
N LYS A 203 -9.07 -10.88 -49.24
CA LYS A 203 -9.74 -9.81 -49.97
C LYS A 203 -10.90 -10.43 -50.73
N ASP A 204 -12.08 -9.83 -50.64
CA ASP A 204 -13.20 -10.26 -51.47
C ASP A 204 -12.90 -9.89 -52.94
N ASP A 205 -13.30 -10.74 -53.88
CA ASP A 205 -13.13 -10.50 -55.33
C ASP A 205 -14.27 -9.60 -55.87
N SER A 206 -15.18 -9.13 -55.02
CA SER A 206 -16.22 -8.16 -55.38
C SER A 206 -15.61 -6.77 -55.56
N ASP A 207 -15.90 -6.12 -56.70
CA ASP A 207 -15.54 -4.74 -57.09
C ASP A 207 -16.07 -3.63 -56.15
N ASP A 208 -16.18 -3.88 -54.84
CA ASP A 208 -16.36 -2.82 -53.82
C ASP A 208 -14.97 -2.30 -53.43
N ASP A 209 -14.47 -1.40 -54.27
CA ASP A 209 -13.20 -0.66 -54.15
C ASP A 209 -13.11 0.23 -52.88
N ASP A 210 -14.13 0.20 -52.00
CA ASP A 210 -14.19 0.94 -50.73
C ASP A 210 -13.53 0.20 -49.54
N LEU A 211 -13.16 -1.08 -49.67
CA LEU A 211 -12.67 -1.87 -48.52
C LEU A 211 -11.19 -1.64 -48.13
N ALA A 212 -10.33 -1.06 -48.96
CA ALA A 212 -8.90 -0.96 -48.63
C ALA A 212 -8.50 0.34 -47.90
N ALA A 213 -9.30 1.41 -47.97
CA ALA A 213 -8.96 2.72 -47.42
C ALA A 213 -9.81 3.16 -46.20
N GLY A 214 -10.70 2.30 -45.69
CA GLY A 214 -11.68 2.69 -44.65
C GLY A 214 -12.07 1.63 -43.62
N ILE A 215 -11.45 0.44 -43.62
CA ILE A 215 -11.78 -0.58 -42.61
C ILE A 215 -11.14 -0.21 -41.27
N ASP A 216 -11.99 0.05 -40.30
CA ASP A 216 -11.62 0.12 -38.89
C ASP A 216 -11.35 -1.29 -38.36
N TRP A 217 -10.10 -1.74 -38.50
CA TRP A 217 -9.67 -3.06 -38.04
C TRP A 217 -9.86 -3.27 -36.54
N THR A 218 -9.77 -2.20 -35.75
CA THR A 218 -10.02 -2.24 -34.30
C THR A 218 -11.46 -2.69 -34.04
N LYS A 219 -12.44 -2.09 -34.72
CA LYS A 219 -13.85 -2.51 -34.59
C LYS A 219 -14.11 -3.88 -35.20
N TRP A 220 -13.55 -4.18 -36.37
CA TRP A 220 -13.77 -5.45 -37.06
C TRP A 220 -13.34 -6.66 -36.21
N PHE A 221 -12.16 -6.57 -35.60
CA PHE A 221 -11.62 -7.57 -34.70
C PHE A 221 -12.17 -7.48 -33.26
N LYS A 222 -13.11 -6.57 -33.00
CA LYS A 222 -13.66 -6.31 -31.66
C LYS A 222 -12.55 -6.01 -30.65
N LEU A 223 -11.55 -5.23 -31.03
CA LEU A 223 -10.44 -4.80 -30.17
C LEU A 223 -10.81 -3.52 -29.39
N GLU A 224 -12.06 -3.42 -28.94
CA GLU A 224 -12.52 -2.37 -28.03
C GLU A 224 -13.18 -3.03 -26.80
N SER A 225 -12.97 -2.42 -25.64
CA SER A 225 -13.68 -2.72 -24.39
C SER A 225 -14.08 -1.41 -23.71
N ASN A 226 -15.07 -1.47 -22.82
CA ASN A 226 -15.51 -0.33 -22.02
C ASN A 226 -14.91 -0.47 -20.60
N LEU A 227 -14.45 0.66 -20.07
CA LEU A 227 -14.11 0.83 -18.66
C LEU A 227 -15.16 1.75 -18.04
N ASN A 228 -16.04 1.16 -17.23
CA ASN A 228 -17.17 1.88 -16.66
C ASN A 228 -16.72 2.73 -15.45
N THR A 229 -17.08 4.02 -15.44
CA THR A 229 -16.91 4.92 -14.28
C THR A 229 -18.24 5.36 -13.68
N THR A 230 -19.38 4.91 -14.22
CA THR A 230 -20.71 5.35 -13.79
C THR A 230 -21.28 4.59 -12.59
N ASN A 231 -20.62 3.51 -12.18
CA ASN A 231 -21.10 2.57 -11.16
C ASN A 231 -20.06 2.30 -10.07
N MET A 232 -19.53 3.36 -9.47
CA MET A 232 -18.53 3.28 -8.40
C MET A 232 -19.21 3.32 -7.03
N HIS A 233 -19.60 2.15 -6.52
CA HIS A 233 -20.14 2.02 -5.16
C HIS A 233 -19.05 1.54 -4.20
N ALA A 234 -18.86 2.23 -3.08
CA ALA A 234 -17.95 1.81 -2.03
C ALA A 234 -18.43 2.31 -0.66
N PHE A 235 -18.01 1.61 0.40
CA PHE A 235 -18.25 2.07 1.77
C PHE A 235 -17.35 3.27 2.08
N ASP A 236 -17.91 4.28 2.71
CA ASP A 236 -17.15 5.43 3.23
C ASP A 236 -16.48 5.10 4.59
N GLY A 237 -15.78 6.07 5.16
CA GLY A 237 -15.12 5.93 6.48
C GLY A 237 -16.07 5.75 7.66
N THR A 238 -17.39 5.84 7.45
CA THR A 238 -18.44 5.54 8.46
C THR A 238 -19.10 4.19 8.20
N ASN A 239 -18.57 3.39 7.27
CA ASN A 239 -19.13 2.11 6.83
C ASN A 239 -20.52 2.25 6.19
N THR A 240 -20.81 3.39 5.56
CA THR A 240 -22.06 3.61 4.82
C THR A 240 -21.79 3.46 3.32
N LEU A 241 -22.65 2.72 2.61
CA LEU A 241 -22.52 2.52 1.17
C LEU A 241 -22.85 3.82 0.41
N GLN A 242 -21.89 4.32 -0.36
CA GLN A 242 -22.03 5.53 -1.17
C GLN A 242 -21.82 5.24 -2.65
N LYS A 243 -22.44 6.06 -3.51
CA LYS A 243 -22.14 6.12 -4.95
C LYS A 243 -21.26 7.33 -5.24
N TYR A 244 -20.06 7.08 -5.75
CA TYR A 244 -19.13 8.11 -6.19
C TYR A 244 -19.31 8.39 -7.68
N GLN A 245 -19.26 9.67 -8.09
CA GLN A 245 -19.44 10.07 -9.49
C GLN A 245 -18.10 10.13 -10.23
N SER A 246 -17.01 10.39 -9.50
CA SER A 246 -15.67 10.52 -10.05
C SER A 246 -14.60 9.91 -9.14
N SER A 247 -13.42 9.63 -9.71
CA SER A 247 -12.23 9.25 -8.95
C SER A 247 -11.80 10.35 -7.96
N ALA A 248 -12.10 11.62 -8.27
CA ALA A 248 -11.85 12.75 -7.37
C ALA A 248 -12.72 12.67 -6.11
N ASP A 249 -14.00 12.28 -6.23
CA ASP A 249 -14.88 12.12 -5.07
C ASP A 249 -14.38 11.02 -4.12
N ILE A 250 -13.84 9.92 -4.68
CA ILE A 250 -13.24 8.84 -3.89
C ILE A 250 -12.00 9.35 -3.14
N LEU A 251 -11.13 10.11 -3.81
CA LEU A 251 -9.95 10.69 -3.16
C LEU A 251 -10.35 11.69 -2.05
N ASP A 252 -11.34 12.54 -2.31
CA ASP A 252 -11.85 13.52 -1.35
C ASP A 252 -12.49 12.85 -0.13
N ALA A 253 -13.16 11.70 -0.30
CA ALA A 253 -13.71 10.92 0.81
C ALA A 253 -12.62 10.19 1.61
N PHE A 254 -11.57 9.71 0.94
CA PHE A 254 -10.43 9.06 1.58
C PHE A 254 -9.55 10.03 2.39
N TYR A 255 -9.33 11.24 1.86
CA TYR A 255 -8.43 12.24 2.43
C TYR A 255 -8.64 12.53 3.93
N PRO A 256 -9.84 12.90 4.40
CA PRO A 256 -10.05 13.23 5.81
C PRO A 256 -9.88 12.02 6.73
N VAL A 257 -10.25 10.81 6.27
CA VAL A 257 -10.06 9.56 7.04
C VAL A 257 -8.57 9.32 7.27
N ARG A 258 -7.76 9.44 6.21
CA ARG A 258 -6.32 9.23 6.30
C ARG A 258 -5.62 10.32 7.12
N LEU A 259 -5.99 11.59 6.94
CA LEU A 259 -5.40 12.70 7.69
C LEU A 259 -5.69 12.58 9.20
N ALA A 260 -6.93 12.22 9.57
CA ALA A 260 -7.30 12.00 10.96
C ALA A 260 -6.45 10.90 11.62
N LEU A 261 -6.13 9.82 10.88
CA LEU A 261 -5.24 8.79 11.38
C LEU A 261 -3.80 9.29 11.56
N TYR A 262 -3.27 10.15 10.69
CA TYR A 262 -1.96 10.77 10.92
C TYR A 262 -1.92 11.66 12.16
N HIS A 263 -2.99 12.39 12.47
CA HIS A 263 -3.07 13.16 13.71
C HIS A 263 -2.98 12.23 14.94
N ARG A 264 -3.82 11.19 14.98
CA ARG A 264 -3.78 10.17 16.04
C ARG A 264 -2.43 9.46 16.11
N ARG A 265 -1.80 9.19 14.97
CA ARG A 265 -0.47 8.57 14.91
C ARG A 265 0.60 9.48 15.48
N LYS A 266 0.59 10.76 15.13
CA LYS A 266 1.54 11.73 15.70
C LYS A 266 1.42 11.77 17.22
N GLU A 267 0.21 11.89 17.74
CA GLU A 267 -0.06 11.89 19.19
C GLU A 267 0.47 10.62 19.85
N TYR A 268 0.13 9.45 19.30
CA TYR A 268 0.59 8.15 19.80
C TYR A 268 2.13 8.03 19.81
N LEU A 269 2.81 8.44 18.73
CA LEU A 269 4.27 8.38 18.63
C LEU A 269 4.97 9.37 19.57
N VAL A 270 4.38 10.55 19.80
CA VAL A 270 4.87 11.53 20.77
C VAL A 270 4.74 10.99 22.18
N GLU A 271 3.59 10.40 22.53
CA GLU A 271 3.37 9.77 23.85
C GLU A 271 4.31 8.58 24.09
N GLU A 272 4.47 7.71 23.09
CA GLU A 272 5.44 6.60 23.15
C GLU A 272 6.87 7.11 23.32
N SER A 273 7.31 8.05 22.50
CA SER A 273 8.67 8.61 22.57
C SER A 273 8.93 9.37 23.88
N THR A 274 7.90 10.02 24.44
CA THR A 274 7.98 10.70 25.74
C THR A 274 8.16 9.71 26.88
N ARG A 275 7.42 8.58 26.86
CA ARG A 275 7.59 7.49 27.83
C ARG A 275 8.98 6.87 27.75
N ASP A 276 9.45 6.59 26.53
CA ASP A 276 10.80 6.06 26.30
C ASP A 276 11.88 7.03 26.81
N LEU A 277 11.76 8.32 26.50
CA LEU A 277 12.69 9.34 26.96
C LEU A 277 12.72 9.42 28.49
N ARG A 278 11.55 9.33 29.14
CA ARG A 278 11.44 9.31 30.60
C ARG A 278 12.14 8.09 31.19
N ARG A 279 11.95 6.90 30.62
CA ARG A 279 12.63 5.66 31.03
C ARG A 279 14.15 5.75 30.86
N LEU A 280 14.62 6.21 29.71
CA LEU A 280 16.06 6.39 29.41
C LEU A 280 16.70 7.43 30.33
N THR A 281 16.00 8.54 30.60
CA THR A 281 16.47 9.60 31.50
C THR A 281 16.64 9.06 32.92
N ASN A 282 15.67 8.30 33.44
CA ASN A 282 15.79 7.65 34.75
C ASN A 282 16.97 6.68 34.79
N ARG A 283 17.17 5.87 33.73
CA ARG A 283 18.29 4.93 33.65
C ARG A 283 19.64 5.64 33.62
N ALA A 284 19.79 6.70 32.82
CA ALA A 284 21.00 7.49 32.75
C ALA A 284 21.33 8.15 34.10
N ARG A 285 20.32 8.76 34.75
CA ARG A 285 20.44 9.34 36.10
C ARG A 285 20.89 8.30 37.11
N PHE A 286 20.33 7.08 37.06
CA PHE A 286 20.68 6.01 37.99
C PHE A 286 22.12 5.54 37.81
N VAL A 287 22.54 5.31 36.56
CA VAL A 287 23.91 4.89 36.24
C VAL A 287 24.91 5.96 36.69
N GLN A 288 24.65 7.23 36.39
CA GLN A 288 25.48 8.35 36.80
C GLN A 288 25.56 8.47 38.33
N ALA A 289 24.44 8.31 39.03
CA ALA A 289 24.38 8.33 40.49
C ALA A 289 25.21 7.18 41.10
N MET A 290 25.11 5.97 40.56
CA MET A 290 25.86 4.80 41.05
C MET A 290 27.36 4.85 40.75
N ALA A 291 27.78 5.60 39.71
CA ALA A 291 29.17 5.86 39.38
C ALA A 291 29.80 6.99 40.22
N SER A 292 29.00 7.99 40.61
CA SER A 292 29.48 9.14 41.41
C SER A 292 29.70 8.76 42.88
N HIS A 293 30.89 9.07 43.40
CA HIS A 293 31.26 8.77 44.79
C HIS A 293 30.40 9.50 45.84
N ASP A 294 29.91 10.69 45.52
CA ASP A 294 29.18 11.57 46.45
C ASP A 294 27.65 11.41 46.35
N SER A 295 27.17 10.54 45.45
CA SER A 295 25.73 10.34 45.29
C SER A 295 25.12 9.66 46.53
N PRO A 296 23.95 10.11 47.01
CA PRO A 296 23.20 9.45 48.08
C PRO A 296 22.98 7.95 47.82
N LEU A 297 22.77 7.56 46.54
CA LEU A 297 22.59 6.17 46.15
C LEU A 297 23.87 5.35 46.37
N ARG A 298 25.03 5.90 46.00
CA ARG A 298 26.33 5.22 46.17
C ARG A 298 26.74 5.12 47.63
N VAL A 299 26.49 6.17 48.41
CA VAL A 299 26.72 6.20 49.86
C VAL A 299 25.83 5.17 50.55
N LEU A 300 24.53 5.15 50.24
CA LEU A 300 23.60 4.16 50.79
C LEU A 300 24.06 2.74 50.44
N TRP A 301 24.44 2.47 49.20
CA TRP A 301 24.90 1.13 48.77
C TRP A 301 26.10 0.62 49.57
N SER A 302 26.99 1.51 49.98
CA SER A 302 28.17 1.18 50.79
C SER A 302 27.80 0.71 52.21
N SER A 303 26.61 1.06 52.70
CA SER A 303 26.09 0.65 54.01
C SER A 303 25.36 -0.71 54.03
N ARG A 304 25.33 -1.43 52.88
CA ARG A 304 24.57 -2.68 52.69
C ARG A 304 23.07 -2.51 53.04
N PRO A 305 22.36 -1.67 52.28
CA PRO A 305 20.97 -1.32 52.59
C PRO A 305 20.03 -2.49 52.34
N SER A 306 18.89 -2.49 53.02
CA SER A 306 17.75 -3.34 52.67
C SER A 306 17.07 -2.86 51.39
N LYS A 307 16.34 -3.76 50.72
CA LYS A 307 15.56 -3.44 49.50
C LYS A 307 14.61 -2.26 49.71
N ALA A 308 13.91 -2.23 50.85
CA ALA A 308 13.00 -1.15 51.21
C ALA A 308 13.70 0.22 51.32
N GLN A 309 14.92 0.26 51.87
CA GLN A 309 15.71 1.50 51.95
C GLN A 309 16.15 1.99 50.57
N VAL A 310 16.53 1.08 49.67
CA VAL A 310 16.88 1.43 48.28
C VAL A 310 15.66 2.03 47.56
N VAL A 311 14.49 1.38 47.66
CA VAL A 311 13.26 1.89 47.04
C VAL A 311 12.85 3.24 47.62
N ALA A 312 12.91 3.41 48.95
CA ALA A 312 12.59 4.69 49.60
C ALA A 312 13.52 5.82 49.13
N LEU A 313 14.82 5.55 48.94
CA LEU A 313 15.75 6.53 48.41
C LEU A 313 15.46 6.85 46.93
N LEU A 314 15.18 5.85 46.09
CA LEU A 314 14.81 6.08 44.69
C LEU A 314 13.56 6.99 44.59
N GLN A 315 12.57 6.77 45.44
CA GLN A 315 11.39 7.63 45.53
C GLN A 315 11.75 9.05 45.99
N ALA A 316 12.59 9.19 47.03
CA ALA A 316 13.02 10.48 47.54
C ALA A 316 13.84 11.30 46.53
N GLU A 317 14.66 10.64 45.71
CA GLU A 317 15.46 11.25 44.63
C GLU A 317 14.64 11.48 43.33
N GLY A 318 13.34 11.17 43.36
CA GLY A 318 12.44 11.40 42.22
C GLY A 318 12.74 10.50 41.03
N PHE A 319 13.09 9.24 41.25
CA PHE A 319 13.07 8.22 40.22
C PHE A 319 11.66 7.70 39.99
N ASP A 320 11.29 7.62 38.73
CA ASP A 320 9.98 7.14 38.32
C ASP A 320 9.90 5.61 38.40
N SER A 321 8.74 5.10 38.79
CA SER A 321 8.45 3.67 38.70
C SER A 321 8.06 3.27 37.28
N SER A 322 8.16 1.99 36.94
CA SER A 322 7.79 1.48 35.61
C SER A 322 6.34 1.74 35.22
N GLN A 323 5.46 1.92 36.22
CA GLN A 323 4.07 2.28 35.99
C GLN A 323 3.93 3.67 35.34
N SER A 324 4.87 4.58 35.55
CA SER A 324 4.80 5.93 34.98
C SER A 324 5.05 5.98 33.46
N PHE A 325 5.50 4.87 32.89
CA PHE A 325 5.80 4.73 31.46
C PHE A 325 5.22 3.44 30.86
N ALA A 326 4.27 2.80 31.55
CA ALA A 326 3.55 1.63 31.04
C ALA A 326 2.65 2.00 29.84
N LYS A 327 2.47 1.06 28.91
CA LYS A 327 1.63 1.27 27.73
C LYS A 327 0.14 1.17 28.03
N ASN A 328 -0.25 0.16 28.82
CA ASN A 328 -1.61 -0.06 29.29
C ASN A 328 -1.62 -0.36 30.81
N HIS A 329 -2.76 -0.12 31.48
CA HIS A 329 -3.00 -0.59 32.86
C HIS A 329 -2.97 -2.13 32.99
N HIS A 330 -2.96 -2.86 31.86
CA HIS A 330 -2.86 -4.32 31.79
C HIS A 330 -1.52 -4.83 31.23
N ASP A 331 -0.57 -3.95 30.86
CA ASP A 331 0.83 -4.35 30.62
C ASP A 331 1.53 -4.58 31.97
N HIS A 332 0.94 -5.45 32.77
CA HIS A 332 1.58 -6.12 33.90
C HIS A 332 2.44 -7.30 33.42
N ASP A 333 2.86 -7.34 32.15
CA ASP A 333 3.78 -8.37 31.67
C ASP A 333 5.26 -8.01 31.87
N ASP A 334 5.54 -6.80 32.37
CA ASP A 334 6.73 -6.50 33.19
C ASP A 334 6.37 -6.54 34.70
N ALA A 335 5.27 -7.20 35.10
CA ALA A 335 5.13 -7.64 36.49
C ALA A 335 6.13 -8.77 36.69
N ASP A 336 7.33 -8.34 37.05
CA ASP A 336 8.19 -9.08 37.96
C ASP A 336 7.32 -9.77 39.02
N GLY A 337 7.09 -11.06 38.80
CA GLY A 337 6.51 -11.99 39.77
C GLY A 337 7.45 -12.25 40.94
N ASP A 338 8.14 -11.22 41.41
CA ASP A 338 8.92 -11.24 42.63
C ASP A 338 8.12 -10.45 43.68
N GLY A 339 7.47 -11.17 44.60
CA GLY A 339 6.80 -10.64 45.79
C GLY A 339 7.77 -10.00 46.81
N ASP A 340 8.73 -9.22 46.33
CA ASP A 340 9.98 -8.85 46.99
C ASP A 340 10.05 -7.35 47.35
N GLY A 341 8.93 -6.62 47.18
CA GLY A 341 8.80 -5.22 47.60
C GLY A 341 9.53 -4.19 46.72
N ILE A 342 10.11 -4.61 45.59
CA ILE A 342 10.80 -3.73 44.61
C ILE A 342 9.88 -3.40 43.41
N GLN A 343 8.57 -3.32 43.63
CA GLN A 343 7.63 -3.09 42.54
C GLN A 343 7.95 -1.77 41.81
N GLY A 344 8.21 -1.88 40.51
CA GLY A 344 8.37 -0.74 39.61
C GLY A 344 9.79 -0.21 39.40
N TYR A 345 10.81 -0.67 40.14
CA TYR A 345 12.19 -0.16 39.98
C TYR A 345 13.19 -1.18 39.41
N ASN A 346 12.73 -2.38 39.05
CA ASN A 346 13.60 -3.44 38.53
C ASN A 346 14.30 -3.06 37.21
N TYR A 347 13.70 -2.20 36.39
CA TYR A 347 14.35 -1.67 35.19
C TYR A 347 15.63 -0.87 35.48
N LEU A 348 15.80 -0.38 36.71
CA LEU A 348 17.04 0.22 37.22
C LEU A 348 17.89 -0.81 37.95
N LEU A 349 17.31 -1.56 38.89
CA LEU A 349 18.06 -2.41 39.81
C LEU A 349 18.64 -3.68 39.18
N LYS A 350 18.04 -4.18 38.09
CA LYS A 350 18.60 -5.28 37.28
C LYS A 350 19.71 -4.82 36.31
N THR A 351 20.16 -3.57 36.43
CA THR A 351 21.30 -3.04 35.66
C THR A 351 22.58 -3.78 36.04
N SER A 352 23.25 -4.36 35.04
CA SER A 352 24.54 -5.04 35.24
C SER A 352 25.59 -4.09 35.81
N PHE A 353 26.41 -4.58 36.74
CA PHE A 353 27.49 -3.80 37.37
C PHE A 353 28.44 -3.15 36.36
N LEU A 354 28.70 -3.81 35.22
CA LEU A 354 29.55 -3.27 34.15
C LEU A 354 28.98 -2.01 33.50
N GLN A 355 27.70 -1.69 33.69
CA GLN A 355 27.09 -0.47 33.14
C GLN A 355 27.44 0.78 33.93
N PHE A 356 28.03 0.68 35.12
CA PHE A 356 28.41 1.82 35.96
C PHE A 356 29.80 2.38 35.65
N THR A 357 30.32 2.15 34.44
CA THR A 357 31.59 2.76 33.98
C THR A 357 31.35 4.13 33.36
N ASP A 358 32.40 4.94 33.28
CA ASP A 358 32.34 6.28 32.66
C ASP A 358 31.96 6.20 31.17
N GLU A 359 32.44 5.17 30.45
CA GLU A 359 32.09 5.00 29.03
C GLU A 359 30.59 4.72 28.86
N ASN A 360 30.02 3.86 29.71
CA ASN A 360 28.59 3.56 29.67
C ASN A 360 27.73 4.73 30.13
N THR A 361 28.18 5.50 31.13
CA THR A 361 27.50 6.74 31.55
C THR A 361 27.41 7.73 30.39
N THR A 362 28.53 7.95 29.70
CA THR A 362 28.59 8.81 28.51
C THR A 362 27.66 8.30 27.41
N LYS A 363 27.64 6.97 27.18
CA LYS A 363 26.75 6.33 26.21
C LYS A 363 25.27 6.56 26.54
N PHE A 364 24.83 6.34 27.78
CA PHE A 364 23.44 6.54 28.18
C PHE A 364 23.01 8.01 28.06
N LEU A 365 23.90 8.96 28.40
CA LEU A 365 23.62 10.38 28.22
C LEU A 365 23.46 10.74 26.73
N ALA A 366 24.31 10.17 25.86
CA ALA A 366 24.17 10.33 24.42
C ALA A 366 22.87 9.73 23.88
N GLU A 367 22.45 8.56 24.38
CA GLU A 367 21.16 7.94 24.02
C GLU A 367 19.95 8.82 24.44
N VAL A 368 19.99 9.40 25.65
CA VAL A 368 18.95 10.34 26.12
C VAL A 368 18.88 11.57 25.22
N GLU A 369 20.01 12.16 24.88
CA GLU A 369 20.05 13.36 24.04
C GLU A 369 19.59 13.06 22.60
N ALA A 370 19.97 11.92 22.03
CA ALA A 370 19.48 11.47 20.74
C ALA A 370 17.95 11.28 20.74
N LYS A 371 17.39 10.64 21.77
CA LYS A 371 15.94 10.44 21.89
C LYS A 371 15.19 11.77 22.12
N ARG A 372 15.78 12.71 22.86
CA ARG A 372 15.22 14.06 23.04
C ARG A 372 15.16 14.83 21.72
N GLN A 373 16.21 14.76 20.90
CA GLN A 373 16.24 15.37 19.57
C GLN A 373 15.22 14.71 18.63
N GLU A 374 15.08 13.39 18.67
CA GLU A 374 14.07 12.66 17.91
C GLU A 374 12.64 13.11 18.28
N LEU A 375 12.34 13.19 19.59
CA LEU A 375 11.04 13.65 20.08
C LEU A 375 10.77 15.10 19.64
N SER A 376 11.75 16.00 19.80
CA SER A 376 11.60 17.40 19.38
C SER A 376 11.33 17.54 17.87
N ARG A 377 11.99 16.72 17.04
CA ARG A 377 11.72 16.66 15.59
C ARG A 377 10.31 16.14 15.29
N LEU A 378 9.87 15.10 16.00
CA LEU A 378 8.53 14.54 15.83
C LEU A 378 7.44 15.55 16.22
N GLU A 379 7.62 16.26 17.33
CA GLU A 379 6.72 17.33 17.77
C GLU A 379 6.65 18.48 16.76
N ALA A 380 7.80 18.86 16.18
CA ALA A 380 7.89 19.91 15.17
C ALA A 380 7.27 19.50 13.82
N THR A 381 7.29 18.21 13.46
CA THR A 381 6.76 17.73 12.18
C THR A 381 5.23 17.64 12.23
N SER A 382 4.53 18.31 11.33
CA SER A 382 3.07 18.23 11.24
C SER A 382 2.58 16.89 10.66
N ALA A 383 1.33 16.53 10.93
CA ALA A 383 0.69 15.33 10.36
C ALA A 383 0.71 15.33 8.81
N VAL A 384 0.56 16.53 8.21
CA VAL A 384 0.62 16.73 6.76
C VAL A 384 2.04 16.48 6.22
N GLU A 385 3.08 16.98 6.90
CA GLU A 385 4.48 16.73 6.52
C GLU A 385 4.87 15.26 6.67
N MET A 386 4.41 14.58 7.73
CA MET A 386 4.60 13.14 7.89
C MET A 386 4.00 12.38 6.71
N TRP A 387 2.76 12.69 6.35
CA TRP A 387 2.09 12.04 5.22
C TRP A 387 2.79 12.31 3.90
N ARG A 388 3.15 13.56 3.65
CA ARG A 388 3.90 13.95 2.46
C ARG A 388 5.21 13.16 2.32
N GLY A 389 6.00 13.06 3.39
CA GLY A 389 7.26 12.33 3.36
C GLY A 389 7.08 10.83 3.04
N GLU A 390 6.04 10.20 3.60
CA GLU A 390 5.73 8.79 3.32
C GLU A 390 5.23 8.57 1.89
N LEU A 391 4.45 9.50 1.32
CA LEU A 391 4.03 9.48 -0.08
C LEU A 391 5.21 9.63 -1.03
N GLU A 392 6.14 10.55 -0.76
CA GLU A 392 7.36 10.74 -1.55
C GLU A 392 8.26 9.49 -1.48
N ALA A 393 8.40 8.87 -0.31
CA ALA A 393 9.13 7.62 -0.14
C ALA A 393 8.50 6.45 -0.91
N LEU A 394 7.17 6.31 -0.87
CA LEU A 394 6.45 5.30 -1.66
C LEU A 394 6.61 5.56 -3.15
N LYS A 395 6.48 6.81 -3.61
CA LYS A 395 6.70 7.19 -5.01
C LYS A 395 8.09 6.77 -5.50
N ALA A 396 9.13 7.06 -4.73
CA ALA A 396 10.49 6.65 -5.05
C ALA A 396 10.65 5.12 -5.08
N ALA A 397 10.07 4.40 -4.12
CA ALA A 397 10.11 2.95 -4.06
C ALA A 397 9.39 2.29 -5.25
N LEU A 398 8.23 2.81 -5.65
CA LEU A 398 7.49 2.33 -6.82
C LEU A 398 8.29 2.55 -8.10
N LEU A 399 8.79 3.77 -8.34
CA LEU A 399 9.62 4.08 -9.50
C LEU A 399 10.87 3.19 -9.58
N SER A 400 11.52 2.92 -8.44
CA SER A 400 12.67 2.00 -8.41
C SER A 400 12.29 0.53 -8.62
N ALA A 401 11.06 0.13 -8.29
CA ALA A 401 10.64 -1.26 -8.35
C ALA A 401 10.29 -1.72 -9.77
N ASP A 402 9.73 -0.84 -10.61
CA ASP A 402 9.34 -1.19 -11.97
C ASP A 402 9.44 0.02 -12.92
N PRO A 403 10.19 -0.08 -14.03
CA PRO A 403 10.28 0.96 -15.04
C PRO A 403 8.92 1.40 -15.62
N GLN A 404 7.91 0.53 -15.63
CA GLN A 404 6.58 0.85 -16.16
C GLN A 404 5.84 1.94 -15.37
N TYR A 405 6.26 2.26 -14.15
CA TYR A 405 5.69 3.42 -13.43
C TYR A 405 6.26 4.77 -13.90
N HIS A 406 7.25 4.76 -14.80
CA HIS A 406 7.75 5.98 -15.46
C HIS A 406 6.98 6.30 -16.75
N SER A 407 6.36 5.29 -17.38
CA SER A 407 5.57 5.49 -18.59
C SER A 407 4.23 6.12 -18.24
N LYS A 408 3.88 7.19 -18.95
CA LYS A 408 2.55 7.79 -18.94
C LYS A 408 1.72 7.22 -20.08
#